data_AF-A0A4D6FE00-F1
#
_entry.id   AF-A0A4D6FE00-F1
#
_cell.length_a   1.000
_cell.length_b   1.000
_cell.length_c   1.000
_cell.angle_alpha   90.00
_cell.angle_beta   90.00
_cell.angle_gamma   90.00
#
_symmetry.space_group_name_H-M   'P 1'
#
loop_
_entity.id
_entity.type
_entity.pdbx_description
1 polymer ?
#
loop_
_entity_poly.entity_id
_entity_poly.type
_entity_poly.pdbx_seq_one_letter_code
_entity_poly.pdbx_strand_id
1 'polypeptide(L)'
;KTTLALHTIAEAHKKGGICAFVDAEHALDPVYARKLGADLQNLLISQPDTGEQALEITDTLVRSGAVDVLVVDSVAALTPRA
;
A
#
# COMPACT_ATOMS: atom_id res chain seq x y z
N LYS A 1 -2.52 1.84 -13.16
CA LYS A 1 -2.77 2.46 -11.83
C LYS A 1 -1.66 2.04 -10.88
N THR A 2 -1.56 0.76 -10.56
CA THR A 2 -0.54 0.14 -9.70
C THR A 2 0.90 0.50 -10.08
N THR A 3 1.28 0.47 -11.36
CA THR A 3 2.63 0.91 -11.81
C THR A 3 2.99 2.32 -11.36
N LEU A 4 2.07 3.28 -11.49
CA LEU A 4 2.31 4.67 -11.05
C LEU A 4 2.39 4.73 -9.52
N ALA A 5 1.51 4.01 -8.81
CA ALA A 5 1.54 3.94 -7.36
C ALA A 5 2.88 3.38 -6.83
N LEU A 6 3.41 2.33 -7.47
CA LEU A 6 4.71 1.75 -7.15
C LEU A 6 5.87 2.70 -7.47
N HIS A 7 5.77 3.52 -8.52
CA HIS A 7 6.75 4.59 -8.75
C HIS A 7 6.69 5.66 -7.66
N THR A 8 5.50 6.08 -7.22
CA THR A 8 5.36 7.03 -6.10
C THR A 8 6.01 6.49 -4.83
N ILE A 9 5.79 5.20 -4.52
CA ILE A 9 6.43 4.51 -3.40
C ILE A 9 7.96 4.46 -3.57
N ALA A 10 8.45 4.10 -4.76
CA ALA A 10 9.88 4.07 -5.03
C ALA A 10 10.54 5.44 -4.83
N GLU A 11 9.90 6.52 -5.28
CA GLU A 11 10.40 7.89 -5.08
C GLU A 11 10.36 8.34 -3.60
N ALA A 12 9.35 7.92 -2.85
CA ALA A 12 9.29 8.17 -1.41
C ALA A 12 10.38 7.42 -0.64
N HIS A 13 10.60 6.14 -0.95
CA HIS A 13 11.71 5.35 -0.39
C HIS A 13 13.08 5.97 -0.68
N LYS A 14 13.31 6.50 -1.89
CA LYS A 14 14.56 7.21 -2.23
C LYS A 14 14.82 8.43 -1.35
N LYS A 15 13.76 9.04 -0.81
CA LYS A 15 13.84 10.18 0.13
C LYS A 15 13.91 9.74 1.59
N GLY A 16 13.98 8.43 1.85
CA GLY A 16 13.96 7.86 3.20
C GLY A 16 12.57 7.82 3.83
N GLY A 17 11.50 8.03 3.04
CA GLY A 17 10.12 8.01 3.51
C GLY A 17 9.60 6.59 3.74
N ILE A 18 8.69 6.46 4.69
CA ILE A 18 8.02 5.20 5.04
C ILE A 18 6.77 5.07 4.20
N CYS A 19 6.60 3.92 3.55
CA CYS A 19 5.47 3.66 2.66
C CYS A 19 4.61 2.49 3.16
N ALA A 20 3.31 2.57 2.87
CA ALA A 20 2.38 1.46 3.07
C ALA A 20 1.55 1.18 1.82
N PHE A 21 1.22 -0.09 1.60
CA PHE A 21 0.40 -0.57 0.50
C PHE A 21 -0.68 -1.51 1.04
N VAL A 22 -1.94 -1.09 0.93
CA VAL A 22 -3.12 -1.90 1.21
C VAL A 22 -3.58 -2.55 -0.09
N ASP A 23 -3.17 -3.80 -0.30
CA ASP A 23 -3.48 -4.61 -1.48
C ASP A 23 -4.81 -5.34 -1.28
N ALA A 24 -5.91 -4.62 -1.45
CA ALA A 24 -7.26 -5.19 -1.42
C ALA A 24 -7.55 -6.07 -2.64
N GLU A 25 -6.85 -5.89 -3.77
CA GLU A 25 -6.98 -6.72 -4.97
C GLU A 25 -6.19 -8.04 -4.89
N HIS A 26 -5.31 -8.19 -3.90
CA HIS A 26 -4.42 -9.36 -3.74
C HIS A 26 -3.61 -9.63 -5.01
N ALA A 27 -3.25 -8.56 -5.73
CA ALA A 27 -2.71 -8.61 -7.08
C ALA A 27 -1.30 -8.02 -7.20
N LEU A 28 -0.69 -7.62 -6.07
CA LEU A 28 0.65 -7.04 -6.08
C LEU A 28 1.70 -8.08 -6.48
N ASP A 29 2.44 -7.81 -7.57
CA ASP A 29 3.62 -8.58 -7.97
C ASP A 29 4.89 -8.01 -7.31
N PRO A 30 5.52 -8.74 -6.36
CA PRO A 30 6.73 -8.26 -5.68
C PRO A 30 7.94 -8.15 -6.63
N VAL A 31 8.04 -9.03 -7.63
CA VAL A 31 9.15 -8.98 -8.60
C VAL A 31 9.05 -7.73 -9.44
N TYR A 32 7.84 -7.37 -9.88
CA TYR A 32 7.61 -6.15 -10.63
C TYR A 32 7.85 -4.89 -9.79
N ALA A 33 7.33 -4.84 -8.56
CA ALA A 33 7.54 -3.72 -7.64
C ALA A 33 9.04 -3.45 -7.38
N ARG A 34 9.83 -4.51 -7.15
CA ARG A 34 11.29 -4.40 -6.98
C ARG A 34 11.98 -3.85 -8.23
N LYS A 35 11.56 -4.27 -9.43
CA LYS A 35 12.10 -3.74 -10.70
C LYS A 35 11.82 -2.24 -10.88
N LEU A 36 10.71 -1.74 -10.34
CA LEU A 36 10.38 -0.31 -10.35
C LEU A 36 11.11 0.51 -9.28
N GLY A 37 11.88 -0.15 -8.41
CA GLY A 37 12.67 0.49 -7.35
C GLY A 37 11.94 0.63 -6.01
N ALA A 38 10.81 -0.05 -5.82
CA ALA A 38 10.17 -0.12 -4.51
C ALA A 38 11.00 -1.04 -3.59
N ASP A 39 11.29 -0.58 -2.37
CA ASP A 39 11.94 -1.36 -1.33
C ASP A 39 10.92 -2.24 -0.62
N LEU A 40 10.84 -3.49 -1.03
CA LEU A 40 9.91 -4.46 -0.46
C LEU A 40 10.26 -4.91 0.96
N GLN A 41 11.49 -4.68 1.44
CA GLN A 41 11.83 -5.02 2.82
C GLN A 41 11.27 -3.98 3.80
N ASN A 42 11.18 -2.73 3.35
CA ASN A 42 10.70 -1.61 4.16
C ASN A 42 9.27 -1.17 3.81
N LEU A 43 8.66 -1.72 2.76
CA LEU A 43 7.26 -1.47 2.42
C LEU A 43 6.31 -2.23 3.37
N LEU A 44 5.47 -1.49 4.10
CA LEU A 44 4.39 -2.08 4.88
C LEU A 44 3.30 -2.58 3.93
N ILE A 45 3.07 -3.88 3.86
CA ILE A 45 2.05 -4.47 2.99
C ILE A 45 0.94 -5.08 3.86
N SER A 46 -0.30 -4.79 3.51
CA SER A 46 -1.47 -5.45 4.10
C SER A 46 -2.41 -5.96 3.02
N GLN A 47 -2.91 -7.18 3.19
CA GLN A 47 -3.91 -7.81 2.35
C GLN A 47 -5.17 -8.03 3.20
N PRO A 48 -6.11 -7.07 3.21
CA PRO A 48 -7.31 -7.17 4.02
C PRO A 48 -8.31 -8.15 3.41
N ASP A 49 -9.13 -8.75 4.27
CA ASP A 49 -10.25 -9.63 3.93
C ASP A 49 -11.52 -8.81 3.59
N THR A 50 -11.66 -7.61 4.16
CA THR A 50 -12.87 -6.78 4.00
C THR A 50 -12.54 -5.29 3.85
N GLY A 51 -13.49 -4.53 3.29
CA GLY A 51 -13.36 -3.10 3.10
C GLY A 51 -13.20 -2.32 4.40
N GLU A 52 -13.94 -2.68 5.45
CA GLU A 52 -13.82 -2.06 6.77
C GLU A 52 -12.42 -2.31 7.35
N GLN A 53 -11.90 -3.53 7.24
CA GLN A 53 -10.55 -3.84 7.72
C GLN A 53 -9.50 -3.01 6.97
N ALA A 54 -9.61 -2.89 5.64
CA ALA A 54 -8.72 -2.06 4.84
C ALA A 54 -8.73 -0.59 5.29
N LEU A 55 -9.91 -0.05 5.60
CA LEU A 55 -10.09 1.33 6.05
C LEU A 55 -9.60 1.54 7.49
N GLU A 56 -9.81 0.57 8.40
CA GLU A 56 -9.27 0.59 9.76
C GLU A 56 -7.75 0.59 9.78
N ILE A 57 -7.12 -0.24 8.92
CA ILE A 57 -5.66 -0.25 8.74
C ILE A 57 -5.19 1.10 8.22
N THR A 58 -5.89 1.64 7.21
CA THR A 58 -5.56 2.95 6.62
C THR A 58 -5.65 4.07 7.66
N ASP A 59 -6.74 4.15 8.42
CA ASP A 59 -6.93 5.15 9.48
C ASP A 59 -5.86 5.02 10.57
N THR A 60 -5.54 3.79 10.99
CA THR A 60 -4.50 3.54 12.00
C THR A 60 -3.13 4.03 11.53
N LEU A 61 -2.74 3.71 10.30
CA LEU A 61 -1.46 4.13 9.73
C LEU A 61 -1.38 5.65 9.56
N VAL A 62 -2.45 6.29 9.08
CA VAL A 62 -2.50 7.76 8.96
C VAL A 62 -2.42 8.43 10.34
N ARG A 63 -3.18 7.95 11.34
CA ARG A 63 -3.16 8.50 12.71
C ARG A 63 -1.82 8.35 13.40
N SER A 64 -1.05 7.31 13.06
CA SER A 64 0.30 7.13 13.62
C SER A 64 1.25 8.27 13.24
N GLY A 65 0.99 8.96 12.13
CA GLY A 65 1.88 9.97 11.55
C GLY A 65 3.22 9.41 11.04
N ALA A 66 3.37 8.08 11.01
CA ALA A 66 4.62 7.41 10.65
C ALA A 66 4.77 7.12 9.15
N VAL A 67 3.69 7.23 8.36
CA VAL A 67 3.68 6.89 6.92
C VAL A 67 3.64 8.16 6.08
N ASP A 68 4.59 8.31 5.17
CA ASP A 68 4.66 9.44 4.21
C ASP A 68 3.78 9.20 2.98
N VAL A 69 3.69 7.95 2.51
CA VAL A 69 2.87 7.55 1.37
C VAL A 69 2.09 6.28 1.70
N LEU A 70 0.77 6.36 1.59
CA LEU A 70 -0.13 5.21 1.71
C LEU A 70 -0.90 5.03 0.40
N VAL A 71 -0.88 3.80 -0.13
CA VAL A 71 -1.64 3.39 -1.32
C VAL A 71 -2.69 2.38 -0.92
N VAL A 72 -3.92 2.54 -1.44
CA VAL A 72 -4.97 1.53 -1.39
C VAL A 72 -5.24 1.06 -2.82
N ASP A 73 -4.99 -0.22 -3.10
CA ASP A 73 -5.22 -0.85 -4.40
C ASP A 73 -6.16 -2.06 -4.21
N SER A 74 -7.47 -1.94 -4.42
CA SER A 74 -8.18 -0.75 -4.89
C SER A 74 -9.52 -0.54 -4.19
N VAL A 75 -10.09 0.66 -4.34
CA VAL A 75 -11.41 1.01 -3.80
C VAL A 75 -12.51 0.08 -4.32
N ALA A 76 -12.40 -0.38 -5.57
CA ALA A 76 -13.38 -1.31 -6.15
C ALA A 76 -13.37 -2.68 -5.46
N ALA A 77 -12.26 -3.06 -4.83
CA ALA A 77 -12.11 -4.30 -4.07
C ALA A 77 -12.46 -4.13 -2.58
N LEU A 78 -12.84 -2.93 -2.11
CA LEU A 78 -13.27 -2.70 -0.73
C LEU A 78 -14.71 -3.18 -0.52
N THR A 79 -14.89 -4.50 -0.47
CA THR A 79 -16.21 -5.11 -0.26
C THR A 79 -16.61 -5.05 1.22
N PRO A 80 -17.82 -4.56 1.56
CA PRO A 80 -18.30 -4.54 2.94
C PRO A 80 -18.34 -5.93 3.57
N ARG A 81 -18.24 -5.98 4.90
CA ARG A 81 -18.58 -7.18 5.67
C ARG A 81 -20.05 -7.52 5.45
N ALA A 82 -20.31 -8.80 5.17
CA ALA A 82 -21.66 -9.37 5.14
C ALA A 82 -22.19 -9.61 6.57
#